data_AF-A0A7Z7P3U5-F1
#
_entry.id   AF-A0A7Z7P3U5-F1
#
_cell.length_a   1.000
_cell.length_b   1.000
_cell.length_c   1.000
_cell.angle_alpha   90.00
_cell.angle_beta   90.00
_cell.angle_gamma   90.00
#
_symmetry.space_group_name_H-M   'P 1'
#
loop_
_entity.id
_entity.type
_entity.pdbx_description
1 polymer ?
#
loop_
_entity_poly.entity_id
_entity_poly.type
_entity_poly.pdbx_seq_one_letter_code
_entity_poly.pdbx_strand_id
1 'polypeptide(L)'
;MSKKHIFICLFFMLFLVGCQNNKKVKTDKKVDITAYYYHNNTPQYSVQINAIHLQTALDKVRTGEFESKDFTHYTFDSIKRKYQVSGKKVLMDNNYRFGSGIKNTRQDAIAIVRLLLEKNKDYLIYMNGLEEPSVLYNPENKRYKFTNNKGKAIGNIPVGLTAFENSAETQEYVLKNIQKNETIYLGNTRVDNPRVTVNNKKRDTIGVEYGKRVTYRIPIYSKQLTVRVSPNFVVDSTNYNYRLSQAPIIGGRR
;
A
#
# COMPACT_ATOMS: atom_id res chain seq x y z
N MET A 1 -52.05 -39.26 -25.97
CA MET A 1 -50.65 -38.75 -26.06
C MET A 1 -49.69 -39.86 -25.70
N SER A 2 -48.79 -40.22 -26.63
CA SER A 2 -47.82 -41.31 -26.48
C SER A 2 -46.84 -41.04 -25.32
N LYS A 3 -46.55 -42.06 -24.50
CA LYS A 3 -45.59 -42.02 -23.37
C LYS A 3 -44.20 -41.50 -23.77
N LYS A 4 -43.86 -41.52 -25.07
CA LYS A 4 -42.61 -40.97 -25.61
C LYS A 4 -42.55 -39.43 -25.61
N HIS A 5 -43.68 -38.73 -25.61
CA HIS A 5 -43.71 -37.26 -25.63
C HIS A 5 -43.57 -36.66 -24.22
N ILE A 6 -43.92 -37.42 -23.18
CA ILE A 6 -43.77 -36.99 -21.78
C ILE A 6 -42.29 -36.94 -21.37
N PHE A 7 -41.46 -37.87 -21.87
CA PHE A 7 -40.03 -37.91 -21.56
C PHE A 7 -39.24 -36.75 -22.20
N ILE A 8 -39.63 -36.32 -23.40
CA ILE A 8 -38.99 -35.20 -24.10
C ILE A 8 -39.28 -33.87 -23.39
N CYS A 9 -40.52 -33.69 -22.90
CA CYS A 9 -40.87 -32.51 -22.10
C CYS A 9 -40.15 -32.48 -20.74
N LEU A 10 -39.92 -33.63 -20.10
CA LEU A 10 -39.19 -33.70 -18.83
C LEU A 10 -37.69 -33.39 -19.02
N PHE A 11 -37.09 -33.84 -20.12
CA PHE A 11 -35.69 -33.58 -20.44
C PHE A 11 -35.44 -32.10 -20.79
N PHE A 12 -36.39 -31.45 -21.47
CA PHE A 12 -36.31 -30.01 -21.75
C PHE A 12 -36.51 -29.14 -20.50
N MET A 13 -37.37 -29.56 -19.56
CA MET A 13 -37.56 -28.86 -18.28
C MET A 13 -36.31 -28.89 -17.39
N LEU A 14 -35.56 -30.00 -17.38
CA LEU A 14 -34.32 -30.11 -16.60
C LEU A 14 -33.17 -29.25 -17.16
N PHE A 15 -33.17 -28.96 -18.47
CA PHE A 15 -32.17 -28.08 -19.09
C PHE A 15 -32.43 -26.58 -18.85
N LEU A 16 -33.65 -26.19 -18.48
CA LEU A 16 -34.02 -24.78 -18.21
C LEU A 16 -33.71 -24.32 -16.77
N VAL A 17 -33.42 -25.24 -15.84
CA VAL A 17 -33.07 -24.89 -14.45
C VAL A 17 -31.56 -24.63 -14.30
N GLY A 18 -30.75 -25.00 -15.30
CA GLY A 18 -29.31 -24.86 -15.27
C GLY A 18 -28.79 -23.68 -16.08
N CYS A 19 -29.01 -22.43 -15.64
CA CYS A 19 -28.14 -21.25 -15.90
C CYS A 19 -28.80 -19.94 -15.45
N GLN A 20 -28.97 -19.72 -14.15
CA GLN A 20 -29.19 -18.36 -13.63
C GLN A 20 -28.44 -18.14 -12.31
N ASN A 21 -27.12 -18.27 -12.36
CA ASN A 21 -26.24 -17.58 -11.41
C ASN A 21 -25.41 -16.54 -12.17
N ASN A 22 -26.09 -15.60 -12.82
CA ASN A 22 -25.49 -14.32 -13.14
C ASN A 22 -25.31 -13.58 -11.80
N LYS A 23 -24.25 -13.94 -11.04
CA LYS A 23 -23.68 -13.04 -10.05
C LYS A 23 -23.44 -11.74 -10.81
N LYS A 24 -24.25 -10.71 -10.53
CA LYS A 24 -24.00 -9.35 -11.01
C LYS A 24 -22.53 -9.09 -10.73
N VAL A 25 -21.73 -8.97 -11.77
CA VAL A 25 -20.35 -8.49 -11.67
C VAL A 25 -20.49 -7.13 -11.03
N LYS A 26 -20.19 -7.03 -9.73
CA LYS A 26 -20.05 -5.76 -9.06
C LYS A 26 -18.96 -5.04 -9.83
N THR A 27 -19.37 -4.07 -10.64
CA THR A 27 -18.42 -3.23 -11.36
C THR A 27 -17.82 -2.34 -10.29
N ASP A 28 -16.70 -2.79 -9.74
CA ASP A 28 -16.03 -2.08 -8.65
C ASP A 28 -15.67 -0.70 -9.17
N LYS A 29 -16.21 0.32 -8.49
CA LYS A 29 -15.95 1.72 -8.80
C LYS A 29 -14.44 1.94 -8.82
N LYS A 30 -13.92 2.45 -9.94
CA LYS A 30 -12.51 2.81 -10.08
C LYS A 30 -12.30 4.31 -9.97
N VAL A 31 -11.13 4.70 -9.52
CA VAL A 31 -10.70 6.09 -9.36
C VAL A 31 -9.30 6.29 -9.91
N ASP A 32 -9.02 7.52 -10.34
CA ASP A 32 -7.72 7.88 -10.91
C ASP A 32 -6.74 8.23 -9.81
N ILE A 33 -5.58 7.56 -9.84
CA ILE A 33 -4.48 7.77 -8.91
C ILE A 33 -3.30 8.36 -9.66
N THR A 34 -2.66 9.34 -8.99
CA THR A 34 -1.33 9.80 -9.36
C THR A 34 -0.35 9.35 -8.29
N ALA A 35 0.69 8.63 -8.67
CA ALA A 35 1.76 8.23 -7.77
C ALA A 35 3.06 8.97 -8.13
N TYR A 36 3.79 9.39 -7.10
CA TYR A 36 5.11 9.98 -7.22
C TYR A 36 6.14 9.17 -6.44
N TYR A 37 7.29 8.92 -7.07
CA TYR A 37 8.47 8.34 -6.44
C TYR A 37 9.64 9.32 -6.49
N TYR A 38 10.02 9.83 -5.32
CA TYR A 38 11.10 10.79 -5.12
C TYR A 38 12.07 10.23 -4.09
N HIS A 39 13.34 10.17 -4.44
CA HIS A 39 14.41 9.76 -3.54
C HIS A 39 15.37 10.93 -3.34
N ASN A 40 15.57 11.36 -2.09
CA ASN A 40 16.39 12.50 -1.71
C ASN A 40 16.07 13.77 -2.53
N ASN A 41 14.78 14.12 -2.61
CA ASN A 41 14.23 15.25 -3.37
C ASN A 41 14.43 15.18 -4.89
N THR A 42 14.88 14.04 -5.41
CA THR A 42 15.11 13.83 -6.83
C THR A 42 14.03 12.89 -7.40
N PRO A 43 13.29 13.31 -8.44
CA PRO A 43 12.35 12.42 -9.10
C PRO A 43 13.08 11.24 -9.73
N GLN A 44 12.60 10.02 -9.52
CA GLN A 44 13.23 8.84 -10.12
C GLN A 44 12.45 8.37 -11.35
N TYR A 45 13.16 8.29 -12.48
CA TYR A 45 12.66 7.69 -13.71
C TYR A 45 12.70 6.16 -13.62
N SER A 46 11.86 5.49 -14.42
CA SER A 46 11.92 4.03 -14.61
C SER A 46 11.64 3.19 -13.35
N VAL A 47 10.89 3.73 -12.38
CA VAL A 47 10.40 2.98 -11.21
C VAL A 47 9.02 2.41 -11.52
N GLN A 48 8.87 1.09 -11.47
CA GLN A 48 7.58 0.44 -11.59
C GLN A 48 6.82 0.56 -10.27
N ILE A 49 5.52 0.86 -10.34
CA ILE A 49 4.64 0.98 -9.17
C ILE A 49 3.44 0.04 -9.38
N ASN A 50 3.24 -0.87 -8.43
CA ASN A 50 2.15 -1.83 -8.42
C ASN A 50 1.15 -1.46 -7.33
N ALA A 51 -0.13 -1.40 -7.68
CA ALA A 51 -1.23 -1.22 -6.75
C ALA A 51 -1.94 -2.57 -6.54
N ILE A 52 -1.72 -3.18 -5.38
CA ILE A 52 -2.35 -4.44 -4.96
C ILE A 52 -3.63 -4.09 -4.21
N HIS A 53 -4.78 -4.38 -4.82
CA HIS A 53 -6.07 -4.18 -4.20
C HIS A 53 -6.33 -5.31 -3.20
N LEU A 54 -6.61 -4.98 -1.94
CA LEU A 54 -6.68 -5.91 -0.80
C LEU A 54 -8.04 -5.86 -0.08
N GLN A 55 -9.08 -5.33 -0.73
CA GLN A 55 -10.39 -5.16 -0.12
C GLN A 55 -11.07 -6.50 0.20
N THR A 56 -10.92 -7.50 -0.68
CA THR A 56 -11.45 -8.86 -0.46
C THR A 56 -10.86 -9.49 0.80
N ALA A 57 -9.54 -9.43 0.96
CA ALA A 57 -8.88 -9.92 2.17
C ALA A 57 -9.29 -9.14 3.42
N LEU A 58 -9.37 -7.80 3.33
CA LEU A 58 -9.84 -6.97 4.44
C LEU A 58 -11.25 -7.37 4.89
N ASP A 59 -12.17 -7.58 3.95
CA ASP A 59 -13.54 -7.95 4.27
C ASP A 59 -13.60 -9.34 4.92
N LYS A 60 -12.88 -10.34 4.39
CA LYS A 60 -12.78 -11.67 5.04
C LYS A 60 -12.29 -11.58 6.48
N VAL A 61 -11.18 -10.88 6.71
CA VAL A 61 -10.60 -10.70 8.06
C VAL A 61 -11.55 -9.96 8.99
N ARG A 62 -12.31 -8.99 8.47
CA ARG A 62 -13.25 -8.18 9.24
C ARG A 62 -14.52 -8.97 9.61
N THR A 63 -15.12 -9.69 8.66
CA THR A 63 -16.40 -10.38 8.85
C THR A 63 -16.25 -11.79 9.42
N GLY A 64 -15.07 -12.41 9.25
CA GLY A 64 -14.84 -13.81 9.58
C GLY A 64 -15.40 -14.79 8.55
N GLU A 65 -15.83 -14.29 7.37
CA GLU A 65 -16.40 -15.09 6.28
C GLU A 65 -15.29 -15.67 5.39
N PHE A 66 -14.56 -16.63 5.94
CA PHE A 66 -13.53 -17.38 5.21
C PHE A 66 -14.10 -18.64 4.57
N GLU A 67 -13.62 -18.99 3.38
CA GLU A 67 -13.94 -20.25 2.72
C GLU A 67 -13.04 -21.37 3.26
N SER A 68 -13.49 -22.62 3.17
CA SER A 68 -12.65 -23.77 3.59
C SER A 68 -11.31 -23.83 2.87
N LYS A 69 -11.27 -23.44 1.58
CA LYS A 69 -10.06 -23.41 0.77
C LYS A 69 -8.99 -22.43 1.31
N ASP A 70 -9.41 -21.39 2.03
CA ASP A 70 -8.53 -20.41 2.66
C ASP A 70 -7.68 -21.02 3.80
N PHE A 71 -7.98 -22.24 4.25
CA PHE A 71 -7.23 -22.95 5.30
C PHE A 71 -6.57 -24.25 4.83
N THR A 72 -6.88 -24.71 3.62
CA THR A 72 -6.35 -25.96 3.06
C THR A 72 -5.32 -25.74 1.95
N HIS A 73 -5.22 -24.52 1.42
CA HIS A 73 -4.23 -24.18 0.41
C HIS A 73 -2.80 -24.16 0.99
N TYR A 74 -1.81 -24.56 0.19
CA TYR A 74 -0.42 -24.71 0.65
C TYR A 74 0.19 -23.40 1.20
N THR A 75 -0.26 -22.24 0.71
CA THR A 75 0.22 -20.94 1.23
C THR A 75 -0.13 -20.72 2.71
N PHE A 76 -1.19 -21.38 3.20
CA PHE A 76 -1.57 -21.34 4.62
C PHE A 76 -0.58 -22.08 5.52
N ASP A 77 0.27 -22.97 5.00
CA ASP A 77 1.29 -23.62 5.82
C ASP A 77 2.32 -22.62 6.37
N SER A 78 2.52 -21.48 5.68
CA SER A 78 3.32 -20.38 6.20
C SER A 78 2.72 -19.73 7.45
N ILE A 79 1.39 -19.75 7.60
CA ILE A 79 0.68 -19.27 8.79
C ILE A 79 0.87 -20.29 9.92
N LYS A 80 0.63 -21.57 9.66
CA LYS A 80 0.78 -22.65 10.66
C LYS A 80 2.17 -22.70 11.28
N ARG A 81 3.22 -22.39 10.51
CA ARG A 81 4.61 -22.35 11.02
C ARG A 81 4.91 -21.15 11.92
N LYS A 82 4.18 -20.04 11.78
CA LYS A 82 4.48 -18.77 12.48
C LYS A 82 3.53 -18.46 13.63
N TYR A 83 2.30 -18.97 13.57
CA TYR A 83 1.22 -18.57 14.45
C TYR A 83 0.51 -19.77 15.06
N GLN A 84 -0.20 -19.54 16.16
CA GLN A 84 -1.02 -20.58 16.76
C GLN A 84 -2.30 -20.76 15.94
N VAL A 85 -2.55 -22.00 15.48
CA VAL A 85 -3.73 -22.35 14.68
C VAL A 85 -4.53 -23.42 15.40
N SER A 86 -5.81 -23.15 15.62
CA SER A 86 -6.77 -24.10 16.19
C SER A 86 -7.98 -24.21 15.27
N GLY A 87 -8.03 -25.28 14.48
CA GLY A 87 -9.02 -25.44 13.41
C GLY A 87 -8.89 -24.32 12.36
N LYS A 88 -9.99 -23.61 12.10
CA LYS A 88 -10.04 -22.48 11.14
C LYS A 88 -9.82 -21.11 11.81
N LYS A 89 -9.09 -21.07 12.92
CA LYS A 89 -8.84 -19.86 13.71
C LYS A 89 -7.34 -19.70 13.94
N VAL A 90 -6.84 -18.48 13.75
CA VAL A 90 -5.43 -18.11 13.88
C VAL A 90 -5.28 -17.06 14.97
N LEU A 91 -4.31 -17.23 15.85
CA LEU A 91 -3.84 -16.25 16.81
C LEU A 91 -2.44 -15.78 16.40
N MET A 92 -2.34 -14.51 16.04
CA MET A 92 -1.11 -13.83 15.61
C MET A 92 -0.47 -13.06 16.78
N ASP A 93 0.68 -12.45 16.50
CA ASP A 93 1.35 -11.52 17.40
C ASP A 93 0.41 -10.41 17.89
N ASN A 94 0.69 -9.86 19.06
CA ASN A 94 -0.11 -8.80 19.71
C ASN A 94 -1.59 -9.18 19.94
N ASN A 95 -1.88 -10.47 20.11
CA ASN A 95 -3.23 -11.01 20.33
C ASN A 95 -4.22 -10.75 19.18
N TYR A 96 -3.75 -10.43 17.97
CA TYR A 96 -4.63 -10.33 16.81
C TYR A 96 -5.15 -11.71 16.41
N ARG A 97 -6.42 -11.78 16.00
CA ARG A 97 -7.08 -13.05 15.66
C ARG A 97 -7.85 -12.94 14.36
N PHE A 98 -7.77 -13.95 13.52
CA PHE A 98 -8.62 -14.05 12.33
C PHE A 98 -9.00 -15.50 12.04
N GLY A 99 -10.01 -15.69 11.20
CA GLY A 99 -10.48 -16.99 10.77
C GLY A 99 -12.00 -17.11 10.79
N SER A 100 -12.50 -18.31 10.55
CA SER A 100 -13.94 -18.54 10.42
C SER A 100 -14.71 -18.12 11.69
N GLY A 101 -15.66 -17.21 11.51
CA GLY A 101 -16.52 -16.69 12.57
C GLY A 101 -15.87 -15.68 13.53
N ILE A 102 -14.61 -15.29 13.31
CA ILE A 102 -13.95 -14.24 14.09
C ILE A 102 -14.20 -12.89 13.40
N LYS A 103 -14.97 -12.02 14.06
CA LYS A 103 -15.20 -10.65 13.62
C LYS A 103 -14.16 -9.72 14.22
N ASN A 104 -13.65 -8.80 13.42
CA ASN A 104 -12.67 -7.80 13.83
C ASN A 104 -13.20 -6.39 13.59
N THR A 105 -12.71 -5.43 14.36
CA THR A 105 -12.90 -4.02 14.01
C THR A 105 -12.20 -3.70 12.70
N ARG A 106 -12.57 -2.60 12.02
CA ARG A 106 -11.89 -2.19 10.78
C ARG A 106 -10.40 -1.93 11.02
N GLN A 107 -10.04 -1.38 12.18
CA GLN A 107 -8.66 -1.07 12.54
C GLN A 107 -7.84 -2.35 12.74
N ASP A 108 -8.36 -3.31 13.51
CA ASP A 108 -7.68 -4.59 13.75
C ASP A 108 -7.55 -5.40 12.46
N ALA A 109 -8.59 -5.38 11.63
CA ALA A 109 -8.55 -6.06 10.33
C ALA A 109 -7.47 -5.47 9.41
N ILE A 110 -7.31 -4.13 9.39
CA ILE A 110 -6.22 -3.48 8.65
C ILE A 110 -4.86 -3.86 9.24
N ALA A 111 -4.73 -3.95 10.57
CA ALA A 111 -3.49 -4.37 11.22
C ALA A 111 -3.13 -5.82 10.89
N ILE A 112 -4.11 -6.72 10.89
CA ILE A 112 -3.93 -8.12 10.47
C ILE A 112 -3.51 -8.19 9.00
N VAL A 113 -4.21 -7.50 8.09
CA VAL A 113 -3.83 -7.45 6.66
C VAL A 113 -2.39 -6.93 6.50
N ARG A 114 -1.99 -5.94 7.28
CA ARG A 114 -0.62 -5.43 7.29
C ARG A 114 0.40 -6.49 7.72
N LEU A 115 0.15 -7.18 8.83
CA LEU A 115 1.03 -8.26 9.31
C LEU A 115 1.14 -9.40 8.28
N LEU A 116 0.03 -9.75 7.64
CA LEU A 116 0.01 -10.74 6.57
C LEU A 116 0.79 -10.25 5.34
N LEU A 117 0.66 -8.99 4.94
CA LEU A 117 1.42 -8.42 3.83
C LEU A 117 2.94 -8.49 4.09
N GLU A 118 3.37 -8.22 5.32
CA GLU A 118 4.79 -8.19 5.70
C GLU A 118 5.38 -9.58 5.93
N LYS A 119 4.60 -10.53 6.45
CA LYS A 119 5.14 -11.83 6.93
C LYS A 119 4.63 -13.04 6.15
N ASN A 120 3.50 -12.92 5.45
CA ASN A 120 2.79 -14.02 4.81
C ASN A 120 2.08 -13.58 3.51
N LYS A 121 2.78 -12.81 2.67
CA LYS A 121 2.21 -12.17 1.48
C LYS A 121 1.52 -13.17 0.54
N ASP A 122 2.13 -14.32 0.27
CA ASP A 122 1.54 -15.32 -0.63
C ASP A 122 0.19 -15.85 -0.13
N TYR A 123 0.06 -15.99 1.19
CA TYR A 123 -1.21 -16.35 1.80
C TYR A 123 -2.24 -15.22 1.64
N LEU A 124 -1.83 -13.97 1.92
CA LEU A 124 -2.68 -12.79 1.74
C LEU A 124 -3.21 -12.69 0.30
N ILE A 125 -2.34 -12.80 -0.70
CA ILE A 125 -2.70 -12.70 -2.12
C ILE A 125 -3.65 -13.84 -2.51
N TYR A 126 -3.40 -15.07 -2.02
CA TYR A 126 -4.31 -16.19 -2.24
C TYR A 126 -5.70 -15.95 -1.65
N MET A 127 -5.79 -15.62 -0.36
CA MET A 127 -7.10 -15.41 0.29
C MET A 127 -7.84 -14.19 -0.26
N ASN A 128 -7.11 -13.23 -0.84
CA ASN A 128 -7.64 -12.08 -1.57
C ASN A 128 -8.21 -12.45 -2.95
N GLY A 129 -8.10 -13.71 -3.39
CA GLY A 129 -8.65 -14.19 -4.65
C GLY A 129 -7.68 -14.15 -5.83
N LEU A 130 -6.36 -14.02 -5.57
CA LEU A 130 -5.32 -13.94 -6.61
C LEU A 130 -5.56 -12.78 -7.59
N GLU A 131 -6.12 -11.68 -7.11
CA GLU A 131 -6.30 -10.46 -7.93
C GLU A 131 -4.95 -9.95 -8.44
N GLU A 132 -4.86 -9.72 -9.76
CA GLU A 132 -3.66 -9.18 -10.37
C GLU A 132 -3.42 -7.72 -9.91
N PRO A 133 -2.19 -7.36 -9.51
CA PRO A 133 -1.86 -5.98 -9.20
C PRO A 133 -2.07 -5.06 -10.40
N SER A 134 -2.64 -3.88 -10.15
CA SER A 134 -2.73 -2.83 -11.16
C SER A 134 -1.37 -2.15 -11.31
N VAL A 135 -0.71 -2.34 -12.45
CA VAL A 135 0.57 -1.68 -12.75
C VAL A 135 0.31 -0.26 -13.26
N LEU A 136 0.83 0.74 -12.54
CA LEU A 136 0.72 2.14 -12.93
C LEU A 136 1.61 2.41 -14.15
N TYR A 137 1.23 3.39 -14.96
CA TYR A 137 1.89 3.69 -16.23
C TYR A 137 2.38 5.14 -16.31
N ASN A 138 3.34 5.35 -17.20
CA ASN A 138 3.88 6.67 -17.49
C ASN A 138 2.78 7.56 -18.10
N PRO A 139 2.51 8.76 -17.56
CA PRO A 139 1.48 9.66 -18.09
C PRO A 139 1.72 10.13 -19.53
N GLU A 140 2.98 10.14 -19.99
CA GLU A 140 3.36 10.53 -21.36
C GLU A 140 3.24 9.36 -22.34
N ASN A 141 3.33 8.11 -21.86
CA ASN A 141 3.17 6.91 -22.69
C ASN A 141 2.61 5.73 -21.88
N LYS A 142 1.35 5.38 -22.11
CA LYS A 142 0.66 4.29 -21.38
C LYS A 142 1.26 2.89 -21.58
N ARG A 143 2.07 2.69 -22.63
CA ARG A 143 2.81 1.44 -22.87
C ARG A 143 3.93 1.25 -21.84
N TYR A 144 4.47 2.33 -21.30
CA TYR A 144 5.52 2.29 -20.29
C TYR A 144 4.92 2.12 -18.90
N LYS A 145 5.34 1.08 -18.18
CA LYS A 145 4.82 0.66 -16.88
C LYS A 145 5.69 1.13 -15.72
N PHE A 146 6.18 2.35 -15.84
CA PHE A 146 7.12 2.95 -14.89
C PHE A 146 6.97 4.48 -14.87
N THR A 147 7.58 5.12 -13.88
CA THR A 147 7.56 6.58 -13.71
C THR A 147 8.25 7.33 -14.85
N ASN A 148 7.75 8.54 -15.18
CA ASN A 148 8.43 9.47 -16.09
C ASN A 148 9.60 10.23 -15.41
N ASN A 149 10.25 11.14 -16.13
CA ASN A 149 11.37 11.96 -15.62
C ASN A 149 11.00 12.88 -14.43
N LYS A 150 9.71 13.06 -14.16
CA LYS A 150 9.19 13.77 -12.97
C LYS A 150 8.86 12.83 -11.81
N GLY A 151 9.26 11.56 -11.91
CA GLY A 151 8.96 10.53 -10.93
C GLY A 151 7.47 10.18 -10.87
N LYS A 152 6.69 10.51 -11.90
CA LYS A 152 5.22 10.41 -11.91
C LYS A 152 4.77 9.16 -12.65
N ALA A 153 3.85 8.42 -12.05
CA ALA A 153 3.05 7.38 -12.69
C ALA A 153 1.55 7.61 -12.40
N ILE A 154 0.68 7.14 -13.27
CA ILE A 154 -0.77 7.26 -13.11
C ILE A 154 -1.46 5.90 -13.33
N GLY A 155 -2.64 5.72 -12.77
CA GLY A 155 -3.42 4.51 -12.96
C GLY A 155 -4.88 4.70 -12.56
N ASN A 156 -5.74 3.81 -13.06
CA ASN A 156 -7.15 3.76 -12.70
C ASN A 156 -7.39 2.45 -11.93
N ILE A 157 -7.65 2.56 -10.62
CA ILE A 157 -7.67 1.42 -9.70
C ILE A 157 -9.00 1.33 -8.94
N PRO A 158 -9.41 0.14 -8.47
CA PRO A 158 -10.59 -0.02 -7.63
C PRO A 158 -10.52 0.79 -6.33
N VAL A 159 -11.68 1.24 -5.85
CA VAL A 159 -11.88 1.81 -4.51
C VAL A 159 -11.75 0.70 -3.46
N GLY A 160 -10.98 0.94 -2.40
CA GLY A 160 -10.77 -0.03 -1.33
C GLY A 160 -9.41 0.12 -0.64
N LEU A 161 -9.11 -0.83 0.24
CA LEU A 161 -7.76 -0.95 0.80
C LEU A 161 -6.78 -1.39 -0.30
N THR A 162 -5.73 -0.60 -0.51
CA THR A 162 -4.72 -0.85 -1.55
C THR A 162 -3.32 -0.71 -0.96
N ALA A 163 -2.46 -1.68 -1.24
CA ALA A 163 -1.02 -1.57 -1.00
C ALA A 163 -0.31 -1.13 -2.27
N PHE A 164 0.47 -0.06 -2.18
CA PHE A 164 1.30 0.43 -3.28
C PHE A 164 2.75 0.01 -3.02
N GLU A 165 3.32 -0.76 -3.94
CA GLU A 165 4.70 -1.24 -3.91
C GLU A 165 5.47 -0.67 -5.08
N ASN A 166 6.79 -0.61 -4.96
CA ASN A 166 7.67 -0.06 -5.98
C ASN A 166 8.87 -0.99 -6.26
N SER A 167 9.46 -0.87 -7.45
CA SER A 167 10.60 -1.70 -7.86
C SER A 167 11.97 -1.20 -7.37
N ALA A 168 12.07 0.02 -6.84
CA ALA A 168 13.33 0.59 -6.36
C ALA A 168 13.68 0.13 -4.94
N GLU A 169 12.67 0.02 -4.07
CA GLU A 169 12.80 -0.39 -2.67
C GLU A 169 11.73 -1.46 -2.38
N THR A 170 12.08 -2.72 -2.59
CA THR A 170 11.12 -3.86 -2.56
C THR A 170 10.50 -4.14 -1.19
N GLN A 171 11.02 -3.54 -0.11
CA GLN A 171 10.51 -3.70 1.25
C GLN A 171 9.63 -2.53 1.71
N GLU A 172 9.59 -1.42 0.95
CA GLU A 172 8.78 -0.25 1.29
C GLU A 172 7.46 -0.22 0.52
N TYR A 173 6.36 -0.06 1.25
CA TYR A 173 5.01 0.03 0.68
C TYR A 173 4.18 1.10 1.38
N VAL A 174 3.17 1.60 0.66
CA VAL A 174 2.14 2.49 1.24
C VAL A 174 0.81 1.76 1.23
N LEU A 175 0.27 1.48 2.42
CA LEU A 175 -1.06 0.91 2.59
C LEU A 175 -2.09 2.01 2.85
N LYS A 176 -3.09 2.13 1.98
CA LYS A 176 -4.08 3.22 2.04
C LYS A 176 -5.46 2.76 1.63
N ASN A 177 -6.48 3.33 2.28
CA ASN A 177 -7.88 3.14 1.88
C ASN A 177 -8.26 4.20 0.84
N ILE A 178 -8.30 3.83 -0.43
CA ILE A 178 -8.60 4.68 -1.57
C ILE A 178 -10.13 4.83 -1.71
N GLN A 179 -10.62 6.06 -1.85
CA GLN A 179 -12.07 6.36 -1.95
C GLN A 179 -12.43 7.29 -3.10
N LYS A 180 -11.47 8.09 -3.56
CA LYS A 180 -11.59 9.10 -4.61
C LYS A 180 -10.25 9.28 -5.31
N ASN A 181 -10.22 10.13 -6.33
CA ASN A 181 -8.98 10.50 -6.99
C ASN A 181 -8.00 11.08 -5.97
N GLU A 182 -6.77 10.57 -5.95
CA GLU A 182 -5.80 10.91 -4.91
C GLU A 182 -4.36 10.81 -5.40
N THR A 183 -3.47 11.57 -4.75
CA THR A 183 -2.03 11.51 -4.95
C THR A 183 -1.36 10.65 -3.88
N ILE A 184 -0.48 9.74 -4.30
CA ILE A 184 0.29 8.82 -3.47
C ILE A 184 1.78 9.15 -3.60
N TYR A 185 2.50 9.17 -2.49
CA TYR A 185 3.94 9.38 -2.45
C TYR A 185 4.59 8.12 -1.89
N LEU A 186 5.48 7.51 -2.66
CA LEU A 186 6.09 6.20 -2.36
C LEU A 186 7.57 6.27 -1.99
N GLY A 187 8.27 7.32 -2.40
CA GLY A 187 9.68 7.47 -2.04
C GLY A 187 9.88 8.15 -0.68
N ASN A 188 11.13 8.27 -0.26
CA ASN A 188 11.51 8.85 1.02
C ASN A 188 11.29 10.37 1.13
N THR A 189 10.99 11.04 0.01
CA THR A 189 10.73 12.48 -0.06
C THR A 189 9.46 12.76 -0.86
N ARG A 190 8.91 13.97 -0.73
CA ARG A 190 7.73 14.41 -1.48
C ARG A 190 8.13 15.56 -2.40
N VAL A 191 7.30 15.81 -3.41
CA VAL A 191 7.40 17.04 -4.20
C VAL A 191 7.38 18.23 -3.24
N ASP A 192 8.39 19.07 -3.35
CA ASP A 192 8.71 20.16 -2.44
C ASP A 192 7.54 21.16 -2.36
N ASN A 193 6.66 20.99 -1.37
CA ASN A 193 5.50 21.84 -1.17
C ASN A 193 5.05 21.83 0.30
N PRO A 194 5.34 22.90 1.08
CA PRO A 194 6.02 24.12 0.69
C PRO A 194 7.55 23.93 0.57
N ARG A 195 8.22 24.83 -0.16
CA ARG A 195 9.68 24.81 -0.31
C ARG A 195 10.38 25.16 1.00
N VAL A 196 11.60 24.67 1.17
CA VAL A 196 12.52 25.19 2.20
C VAL A 196 12.74 26.68 1.94
N THR A 197 12.55 27.51 2.97
CA THR A 197 12.85 28.94 2.87
C THR A 197 14.11 29.27 3.65
N VAL A 198 14.87 30.22 3.13
CA VAL A 198 16.10 30.72 3.73
C VAL A 198 15.89 32.19 4.07
N ASN A 199 16.01 32.55 5.35
CA ASN A 199 15.72 33.91 5.84
C ASN A 199 14.36 34.44 5.32
N ASN A 200 13.33 33.58 5.33
CA ASN A 200 11.97 33.85 4.83
C ASN A 200 11.86 34.20 3.33
N LYS A 201 12.92 33.96 2.53
CA LYS A 201 12.89 34.09 1.06
C LYS A 201 12.96 32.70 0.41
N LYS A 202 12.25 32.54 -0.71
CA LYS A 202 12.35 31.35 -1.58
C LYS A 202 13.69 31.41 -2.32
N ARG A 203 14.49 30.35 -2.29
CA ARG A 203 15.69 30.20 -3.15
C ARG A 203 15.65 28.84 -3.84
N ASP A 204 15.88 28.84 -5.14
CA ASP A 204 15.95 27.63 -5.98
C ASP A 204 17.36 27.03 -6.03
N THR A 205 18.37 27.73 -5.49
CA THR A 205 19.76 27.28 -5.36
C THR A 205 20.32 27.66 -3.99
N ILE A 206 20.86 26.68 -3.26
CA ILE A 206 21.47 26.88 -1.93
C ILE A 206 22.96 27.19 -2.12
N GLY A 207 23.27 28.45 -2.44
CA GLY A 207 24.62 29.00 -2.25
C GLY A 207 24.70 29.65 -0.87
N VAL A 208 25.53 29.11 0.03
CA VAL A 208 25.76 29.69 1.36
C VAL A 208 26.76 30.83 1.22
N GLU A 209 26.34 32.05 1.55
CA GLU A 209 27.24 33.19 1.66
C GLU A 209 28.11 33.00 2.91
N TYR A 210 29.40 32.73 2.72
CA TYR A 210 30.38 32.53 3.80
C TYR A 210 30.35 33.70 4.79
N GLY A 211 30.30 33.40 6.09
CA GLY A 211 30.31 34.41 7.17
C GLY A 211 28.94 34.99 7.57
N LYS A 212 27.82 34.52 7.02
CA LYS A 212 26.47 34.98 7.41
C LYS A 212 25.70 33.93 8.21
N ARG A 213 24.90 34.38 9.18
CA ARG A 213 23.89 33.53 9.86
C ARG A 213 22.75 33.25 8.88
N VAL A 214 22.45 31.97 8.68
CA VAL A 214 21.41 31.50 7.75
C VAL A 214 20.35 30.75 8.53
N THR A 215 19.09 31.16 8.40
CA THR A 215 17.95 30.45 9.02
C THR A 215 17.22 29.64 7.97
N TYR A 216 17.12 28.33 8.18
CA TYR A 216 16.38 27.41 7.31
C TYR A 216 15.03 27.07 7.94
N ARG A 217 13.95 27.14 7.14
CA ARG A 217 12.64 26.64 7.55
C ARG A 217 12.27 25.44 6.69
N ILE A 218 12.32 24.25 7.30
CA ILE A 218 12.07 22.97 6.63
C ILE A 218 10.69 22.45 7.05
N PRO A 219 9.73 22.29 6.13
CA PRO A 219 8.43 21.71 6.44
C PRO A 219 8.55 20.19 6.60
N ILE A 220 8.03 19.68 7.72
CA ILE A 220 8.09 18.25 8.06
C ILE A 220 6.66 17.74 8.29
N TYR A 221 6.33 16.61 7.66
CA TYR A 221 5.00 16.00 7.70
C TYR A 221 4.93 14.69 8.49
N SER A 222 6.00 14.35 9.22
CA SER A 222 6.08 13.14 10.05
C SER A 222 5.73 13.46 11.51
N LYS A 223 5.03 12.53 12.19
CA LYS A 223 4.75 12.60 13.64
C LYS A 223 5.96 12.18 14.50
N GLN A 224 6.95 11.52 13.92
CA GLN A 224 8.19 11.10 14.59
C GLN A 224 9.38 11.65 13.81
N LEU A 225 10.25 12.40 14.51
CA LEU A 225 11.37 13.10 13.91
C LEU A 225 12.67 12.83 14.66
N THR A 226 13.69 12.39 13.93
CA THR A 226 15.08 12.36 14.38
C THR A 226 15.84 13.41 13.60
N VAL A 227 16.46 14.37 14.29
CA VAL A 227 17.27 15.42 13.64
C VAL A 227 18.74 15.14 13.95
N ARG A 228 19.52 14.99 12.89
CA ARG A 228 20.99 14.95 12.96
C ARG A 228 21.51 16.29 12.46
N VAL A 229 22.16 17.03 13.34
CA VAL A 229 22.83 18.30 12.99
C VAL A 229 24.34 18.10 13.02
N SER A 230 25.03 18.67 12.04
CA SER A 230 26.48 18.84 12.15
C SER A 230 26.79 19.93 13.18
N PRO A 231 28.01 20.01 13.73
CA PRO A 231 28.38 20.97 14.79
C PRO A 231 28.11 22.44 14.44
N ASN A 232 28.00 22.76 13.15
CA ASN A 232 27.79 24.12 12.64
C ASN A 232 26.30 24.46 12.44
N PHE A 233 25.38 23.55 12.74
CA PHE A 233 23.93 23.77 12.64
C PHE A 233 23.30 23.73 14.03
N VAL A 234 22.57 24.78 14.37
CA VAL A 234 21.75 24.87 15.58
C VAL A 234 20.28 24.81 15.17
N VAL A 235 19.50 23.97 15.85
CA VAL A 235 18.04 23.95 15.68
C VAL A 235 17.46 25.08 16.53
N ASP A 236 17.04 26.16 15.87
CA ASP A 236 16.52 27.36 16.54
C ASP A 236 15.11 27.16 17.12
N SER A 237 14.19 26.57 16.35
CA SER A 237 12.84 26.21 16.81
C SER A 237 12.24 25.05 16.02
N THR A 238 11.37 24.27 16.65
CA THR A 238 10.63 23.16 16.02
C THR A 238 9.17 23.15 16.46
N ASN A 239 8.26 22.74 15.56
CA ASN A 239 6.84 22.56 15.88
C ASN A 239 6.54 21.16 16.44
N TYR A 240 7.55 20.28 16.52
CA TYR A 240 7.43 18.90 16.96
C TYR A 240 8.58 18.53 17.89
N ASN A 241 8.30 17.66 18.85
CA ASN A 241 9.32 17.02 19.68
C ASN A 241 10.26 16.20 18.79
N TYR A 242 11.57 16.34 19.01
CA TYR A 242 12.58 15.64 18.23
C TYR A 242 13.70 15.13 19.14
N ARG A 243 14.41 14.10 18.69
CA ARG A 243 15.64 13.62 19.34
C ARG A 243 16.85 14.21 18.62
N LEU A 244 17.71 14.89 19.38
CA LEU A 244 19.03 15.34 18.92
C LEU A 244 20.00 14.16 18.93
N SER A 245 20.59 13.89 17.77
CA SER A 245 21.75 13.01 17.65
C SER A 245 22.88 13.83 17.03
N GLN A 246 23.89 14.16 17.84
CA GLN A 246 25.11 14.79 17.35
C GLN A 246 25.93 13.73 16.61
N ALA A 247 26.34 14.03 15.37
CA ALA A 247 27.31 13.20 14.69
C ALA A 247 28.65 13.27 15.45
N PRO A 248 29.39 12.15 15.62
CA PRO A 248 30.70 12.19 16.23
C PRO A 248 31.60 13.16 15.44
N ILE A 249 32.35 13.98 16.17
CA ILE A 249 33.37 14.84 15.58
C ILE A 249 34.44 13.90 15.01
N ILE A 250 34.44 13.69 13.69
CA ILE A 250 35.55 13.03 13.02
C ILE A 250 36.69 14.06 13.01
N GLY A 251 37.53 14.01 14.05
CA GLY A 251 38.77 14.77 14.10
C GLY A 251 39.68 14.30 12.99
N GLY A 252 39.69 15.03 11.88
CA GLY A 252 40.71 14.85 10.85
C GLY A 252 42.08 15.11 11.48
N ARG A 253 42.91 14.07 11.57
CA ARG A 253 44.34 14.25 11.83
C ARG A 253 44.90 15.11 10.70
N ARG A 254 45.51 16.23 11.08
CA ARG A 254 46.38 17.02 10.20
C ARG A 254 47.56 16.18 9.73
#